data_AF-A0A0L8C269-F1
#
_entry.id   AF-A0A0L8C269-F1
#
_cell.length_a   1.000
_cell.length_b   1.000
_cell.length_c   1.000
_cell.angle_alpha   90.00
_cell.angle_beta   90.00
_cell.angle_gamma   90.00
#
_symmetry.space_group_name_H-M   'P 1'
#
loop_
_entity.id
_entity.type
_entity.pdbx_description
1 polymer ?
#
loop_
_entity_poly.entity_id
_entity_poly.type
_entity_poly.pdbx_seq_one_letter_code
_entity_poly.pdbx_strand_id
1 'polypeptide(L)'
;MPPLTAPVHNFHQKIESFCELRLARALPKHDYDNLRHYMLDFVTRRAMPPQTGNKLDWKEIGLACDLDDDSLRITKRLAKHGFEAIIRWLKGPSASKPDRKPPTGQGWVKAPTAPVRRIGLEQRRVVAIR
;
A
#
# COMPACT_ATOMS: atom_id res chain seq x y z
N MET A 1 -31.62 8.20 -7.77
CA MET A 1 -30.29 8.85 -7.81
C MET A 1 -29.22 7.84 -7.39
N PRO A 2 -28.21 7.53 -8.20
CA PRO A 2 -27.09 6.70 -7.73
C PRO A 2 -26.20 7.54 -6.79
N PRO A 3 -25.58 6.96 -5.74
CA PRO A 3 -24.65 7.70 -4.90
C PRO A 3 -23.32 7.87 -5.65
N LEU A 4 -23.04 9.10 -6.10
CA LEU A 4 -21.79 9.45 -6.80
C LEU A 4 -20.55 9.51 -5.88
N THR A 5 -20.63 8.96 -4.66
CA THR A 5 -19.61 9.08 -3.60
C THR A 5 -18.84 7.79 -3.31
N ALA A 6 -19.27 6.64 -3.85
CA ALA A 6 -18.60 5.35 -3.70
C ALA A 6 -17.08 5.37 -4.00
N PRO A 7 -16.56 6.04 -5.05
CA PRO A 7 -15.12 6.07 -5.30
C PRO A 7 -14.33 6.90 -4.29
N VAL A 8 -14.96 7.89 -3.63
CA VAL A 8 -14.33 8.69 -2.56
C VAL A 8 -14.26 7.89 -1.27
N HIS A 9 -15.38 7.29 -0.88
CA HIS A 9 -15.47 6.53 0.35
C HIS A 9 -14.50 5.33 0.34
N ASN A 10 -14.39 4.65 -0.80
CA ASN A 10 -13.45 3.54 -0.98
C ASN A 10 -11.98 3.98 -0.95
N PHE A 11 -11.66 5.20 -1.39
CA PHE A 11 -10.28 5.70 -1.36
C PHE A 11 -9.91 6.24 0.02
N HIS A 12 -10.84 6.90 0.70
CA HIS A 12 -10.69 7.36 2.08
C HIS A 12 -10.29 6.20 3.01
N GLN A 13 -11.04 5.08 2.96
CA GLN A 13 -10.73 3.88 3.74
C GLN A 13 -9.35 3.29 3.41
N LYS A 14 -8.90 3.36 2.15
CA LYS A 14 -7.56 2.91 1.77
C LYS A 14 -6.45 3.77 2.40
N ILE A 15 -6.64 5.09 2.43
CA ILE A 15 -5.68 6.00 3.08
C ILE A 15 -5.70 5.79 4.59
N GLU A 16 -6.88 5.59 5.18
CA GLU A 16 -7.03 5.29 6.59
C GLU A 16 -6.29 4.00 6.99
N SER A 17 -6.54 2.89 6.31
CA SER A 17 -5.82 1.62 6.56
C SER A 17 -4.32 1.75 6.32
N PHE A 18 -3.91 2.55 5.33
CA PHE A 18 -2.48 2.83 5.10
C PHE A 18 -1.85 3.54 6.29
N CYS A 19 -2.52 4.57 6.83
CA CYS A 19 -2.05 5.30 8.00
C CYS A 19 -1.94 4.36 9.21
N GLU A 20 -2.95 3.55 9.47
CA GLU A 20 -2.95 2.59 10.59
C GLU A 20 -1.81 1.56 10.47
N LEU A 21 -1.63 0.96 9.30
CA LEU A 21 -0.63 -0.11 9.12
C LEU A 21 0.82 0.39 9.07
N ARG A 22 1.06 1.64 8.67
CA ARG A 22 2.42 2.18 8.48
C ARG A 22 2.79 3.25 9.49
N LEU A 23 1.91 4.22 9.71
CA LEU A 23 2.23 5.41 10.50
C LEU A 23 2.02 5.16 12.00
N ALA A 24 0.95 4.46 12.39
CA ALA A 24 0.67 4.20 13.80
C ALA A 24 1.75 3.37 14.52
N ARG A 25 2.52 2.56 13.77
CA ARG A 25 3.62 1.75 14.31
C ARG A 25 4.97 2.48 14.40
N ALA A 26 5.07 3.65 13.77
CA ALA A 26 6.34 4.33 13.57
C ALA A 26 6.38 5.76 14.13
N LEU A 27 5.22 6.37 14.37
CA LEU A 27 5.08 7.72 14.90
C LEU A 27 4.47 7.69 16.29
N PRO A 28 4.79 8.67 17.15
CA PRO A 28 4.04 8.90 18.37
C PRO A 28 2.58 9.23 18.05
N LYS A 29 1.69 8.97 19.00
CA LYS A 29 0.24 9.06 18.80
C LYS A 29 -0.21 10.43 18.29
N HIS A 30 0.39 11.51 18.79
CA HIS A 30 0.06 12.88 18.39
C HIS A 30 0.37 13.11 16.90
N ASP A 31 1.61 12.87 16.50
CA ASP A 31 2.07 13.05 15.12
C ASP A 31 1.35 12.14 14.13
N TYR A 32 1.04 10.91 14.55
CA TYR A 32 0.21 10.00 13.78
C TYR A 32 -1.18 10.57 13.52
N ASP A 33 -1.83 11.10 14.56
CA ASP A 33 -3.18 11.64 14.46
C ASP A 33 -3.23 12.87 13.55
N ASN A 34 -2.29 13.81 13.73
CA ASN A 34 -2.14 14.99 12.88
C ASN A 34 -1.95 14.59 11.42
N LEU A 35 -1.01 13.68 11.14
CA LEU A 35 -0.69 13.25 9.79
C LEU A 35 -1.84 12.47 9.14
N ARG A 36 -2.52 11.61 9.90
CA ARG A 36 -3.72 10.88 9.43
C ARG A 36 -4.83 11.85 9.07
N HIS A 37 -5.18 12.77 9.96
CA HIS A 37 -6.20 13.78 9.68
C HIS A 37 -5.83 14.62 8.47
N TYR A 38 -4.58 15.05 8.36
CA TYR A 38 -4.09 15.83 7.23
C TYR A 38 -4.21 15.09 5.89
N MET A 39 -3.84 13.81 5.83
CA MET A 39 -3.97 13.00 4.61
C MET A 39 -5.43 12.75 4.22
N LEU A 40 -6.32 12.52 5.19
CA LEU A 40 -7.74 12.28 4.95
C LEU A 40 -8.48 13.57 4.54
N ASP A 41 -8.03 14.73 5.01
CA ASP A 41 -8.59 16.03 4.61
C ASP A 41 -8.40 16.28 3.11
N PHE A 42 -7.23 15.99 2.54
CA PHE A 42 -7.01 16.07 1.08
C PHE A 42 -7.95 15.16 0.28
N VAL A 43 -8.23 13.96 0.79
CA VAL A 43 -9.17 13.03 0.15
C VAL A 43 -10.58 13.59 0.17
N THR A 44 -10.99 14.11 1.32
CA THR A 44 -12.34 14.66 1.55
C THR A 44 -12.57 15.92 0.72
N ARG A 45 -11.61 16.84 0.70
CA ARG A 45 -11.69 18.12 -0.03
C ARG A 45 -11.32 18.01 -1.51
N ARG A 46 -10.84 16.86 -1.96
CA ARG A 46 -10.27 16.68 -3.32
C ARG A 46 -9.17 17.70 -3.63
N ALA A 47 -8.31 17.99 -2.65
CA ALA A 47 -7.27 19.01 -2.74
C ALA A 47 -5.88 18.41 -2.92
N MET A 48 -5.02 19.07 -3.70
CA MET A 48 -3.64 18.62 -3.91
C MET A 48 -2.81 18.85 -2.64
N PRO A 49 -2.00 17.87 -2.20
CA PRO A 49 -1.05 18.13 -1.12
C PRO A 49 -0.03 19.20 -1.54
N PRO A 50 0.61 19.88 -0.58
CA PRO A 50 1.57 20.95 -0.85
C PRO A 50 2.76 20.41 -1.65
N GLN A 51 3.06 21.10 -2.74
CA GLN A 51 4.09 20.72 -3.70
C GLN A 51 4.98 21.91 -4.01
N THR A 52 6.29 21.69 -3.92
CA THR A 52 7.30 22.62 -4.42
C THR A 52 7.84 22.05 -5.72
N GLY A 53 7.41 22.63 -6.83
CA GLY A 53 7.64 22.09 -8.18
C GLY A 53 6.93 20.75 -8.36
N ASN A 54 7.67 19.70 -8.72
CA ASN A 54 7.14 18.34 -8.94
C ASN A 54 7.41 17.38 -7.77
N LYS A 55 7.70 17.92 -6.58
CA LYS A 55 7.96 17.13 -5.36
C LYS A 55 7.10 17.65 -4.22
N LEU A 56 6.75 16.77 -3.29
CA LEU A 56 6.06 17.13 -2.05
C LEU A 56 6.90 18.14 -1.26
N ASP A 57 6.25 19.20 -0.79
CA ASP A 57 6.88 20.15 0.10
C ASP A 57 6.86 19.61 1.52
N TRP A 58 7.90 18.84 1.86
CA TRP A 58 7.99 18.23 3.18
C TRP A 58 8.18 19.24 4.32
N LYS A 59 8.60 20.48 4.02
CA LYS A 59 8.74 21.52 5.02
C LYS A 59 7.36 22.01 5.43
N GLU A 60 6.50 22.31 4.47
CA GLU A 60 5.11 22.69 4.67
C GLU A 60 4.30 21.55 5.29
N ILE A 61 4.52 20.30 4.88
CA ILE A 61 3.88 19.14 5.53
C ILE A 61 4.30 19.03 7.01
N GLY A 62 5.59 19.19 7.31
CA GLY A 62 6.10 19.16 8.69
C GLY A 62 5.47 20.24 9.55
N LEU A 63 5.39 21.47 9.04
CA LEU A 63 4.78 22.60 9.73
C LEU A 63 3.26 22.42 9.90
N ALA A 64 2.54 21.95 8.88
CA ALA A 64 1.09 21.77 8.94
C ALA A 64 0.66 20.63 9.88
N CYS A 65 1.52 19.62 10.07
CA CYS A 65 1.26 18.48 10.94
C CYS A 65 1.93 18.60 12.32
N ASP A 66 2.60 19.72 12.62
CA ASP A 66 3.37 19.96 13.85
C ASP A 66 4.38 18.82 14.14
N LEU A 67 5.12 18.38 13.12
CA LEU A 67 6.05 17.27 13.24
C LEU A 67 7.44 17.75 13.69
N ASP A 68 7.97 17.11 14.73
CA ASP A 68 9.39 17.24 15.09
C ASP A 68 10.30 16.67 13.98
N ASP A 69 11.58 17.05 13.99
CA ASP A 69 12.59 16.63 13.01
C ASP A 69 12.71 15.10 12.88
N ASP A 70 12.61 14.34 13.97
CA ASP A 70 12.67 12.87 13.93
C ASP A 70 11.43 12.28 13.23
N SER A 71 10.25 12.69 13.69
CA SER A 71 8.96 12.31 13.10
C SER A 71 8.85 12.71 11.64
N LEU A 72 9.41 13.87 11.25
CA LEU A 72 9.47 14.32 9.87
C LEU A 72 10.35 13.40 9.00
N ARG A 73 11.48 12.92 9.53
CA ARG A 73 12.36 11.97 8.80
C ARG A 73 11.66 10.63 8.59
N ILE A 74 10.95 10.12 9.59
CA ILE A 74 10.17 8.89 9.50
C ILE A 74 9.02 9.07 8.50
N THR A 75 8.26 10.15 8.64
CA THR A 75 7.13 10.51 7.77
C THR A 75 7.53 10.63 6.31
N LYS A 76 8.66 11.30 6.00
CA LYS A 76 9.21 11.40 4.63
C LYS A 76 9.39 10.04 3.96
N ARG A 77 9.78 9.02 4.72
CA ARG A 77 10.01 7.66 4.19
C ARG A 77 8.71 6.88 4.05
N LEU A 78 7.85 6.94 5.07
CA LEU A 78 6.65 6.10 5.14
C LEU A 78 5.48 6.70 4.36
N ALA A 79 5.18 7.99 4.57
CA ALA A 79 4.00 8.65 4.04
C ALA A 79 4.11 9.03 2.55
N LYS A 80 5.33 9.04 1.98
CA LYS A 80 5.55 9.39 0.56
C LYS A 80 4.64 8.61 -0.38
N HIS A 81 4.52 7.29 -0.17
CA HIS A 81 3.66 6.46 -1.00
C HIS A 81 2.17 6.79 -0.86
N GLY A 82 1.73 7.20 0.33
CA GLY A 82 0.36 7.62 0.57
C GLY A 82 0.05 8.94 -0.15
N PHE A 83 0.93 9.93 -0.04
CA PHE A 83 0.76 11.21 -0.76
C PHE A 83 0.79 11.05 -2.28
N GLU A 84 1.71 10.23 -2.82
CA GLU A 84 1.74 9.93 -4.25
C GLU A 84 0.45 9.24 -4.74
N ALA A 85 -0.12 8.35 -3.91
CA ALA A 85 -1.40 7.73 -4.20
C ALA A 85 -2.55 8.75 -4.23
N ILE A 86 -2.56 9.71 -3.29
CA ILE A 86 -3.54 10.81 -3.27
C ILE A 86 -3.40 11.66 -4.53
N ILE A 87 -2.18 12.12 -4.87
CA ILE A 87 -1.91 12.92 -6.09
C ILE A 87 -2.39 12.18 -7.33
N ARG A 88 -2.06 10.89 -7.46
CA ARG A 88 -2.48 10.06 -8.59
C ARG A 88 -3.99 9.92 -8.67
N TRP A 89 -4.65 9.73 -7.53
CA TRP A 89 -6.10 9.61 -7.47
C TRP A 89 -6.80 10.93 -7.82
N LEU A 90 -6.25 12.08 -7.42
CA LEU A 90 -6.75 13.41 -7.76
C LEU A 90 -6.59 13.75 -9.25
N LYS A 91 -5.45 13.39 -9.85
CA LYS A 91 -5.20 13.56 -11.29
C LYS A 91 -6.10 12.66 -12.17
N GLY A 92 -6.88 11.76 -11.56
CA GLY A 92 -7.72 10.81 -12.26
C GLY A 92 -6.90 9.80 -13.08
N PRO A 93 -7.55 8.95 -13.89
CA PRO A 93 -6.88 8.06 -14.81
C PRO A 93 -6.26 8.85 -15.98
N SER A 94 -5.26 9.69 -15.70
CA SER A 94 -4.40 10.26 -16.74
C SER A 94 -3.47 9.17 -17.25
N ALA A 95 -3.91 8.44 -18.27
CA ALA A 95 -3.12 7.79 -19.31
C ALA A 95 -1.87 6.98 -18.89
N SER A 96 -1.76 6.48 -17.66
CA SER A 96 -1.03 5.23 -17.45
C SER A 96 -1.90 4.10 -17.99
N LYS A 97 -2.02 4.02 -19.32
CA LYS A 97 -1.88 2.72 -19.94
C LYS A 97 -0.54 2.21 -19.40
N PRO A 98 -0.46 1.16 -18.58
CA PRO A 98 0.55 0.22 -18.96
C PRO A 98 0.13 -0.18 -20.37
N ASP A 99 0.92 0.20 -21.37
CA ASP A 99 1.22 -0.76 -22.42
C ASP A 99 1.72 -2.01 -21.68
N ARG A 100 0.80 -2.81 -21.13
CA ARG A 100 1.02 -4.23 -21.06
C ARG A 100 0.96 -4.63 -22.53
N LYS A 101 2.05 -4.41 -23.25
CA LYS A 101 2.48 -5.47 -24.15
C LYS A 101 2.41 -6.73 -23.29
N PRO A 102 1.57 -7.71 -23.64
CA PRO A 102 1.73 -9.03 -23.05
C PRO A 102 3.21 -9.38 -23.24
N PRO A 103 3.89 -9.96 -22.23
CA PRO A 103 5.28 -10.37 -22.39
C PRO A 103 5.36 -11.22 -23.66
N THR A 104 5.94 -10.63 -24.70
CA THR A 104 6.17 -11.33 -25.95
C THR A 104 7.35 -12.23 -25.67
N GLY A 105 7.06 -13.49 -25.37
CA GLY A 105 8.07 -14.51 -25.08
C GLY A 105 8.22 -14.87 -23.60
N GLN A 106 7.19 -15.45 -22.99
CA GLN A 106 7.40 -16.66 -22.19
C GLN A 106 6.10 -17.42 -22.09
N GLY A 107 6.08 -18.62 -22.70
CA GLY A 107 4.90 -19.44 -22.85
C GLY A 107 4.20 -19.67 -21.52
N TRP A 108 2.87 -19.61 -21.56
CA TRP A 108 2.03 -20.31 -20.61
C TRP A 108 2.33 -21.80 -20.72
N VAL A 109 3.33 -22.27 -19.96
CA VAL A 109 3.41 -23.69 -19.65
C VAL A 109 2.25 -23.96 -18.71
N LYS A 110 1.30 -24.78 -19.18
CA LYS A 110 0.26 -25.36 -18.34
C LYS A 110 0.95 -25.94 -17.11
N ALA A 111 0.44 -25.63 -15.92
CA ALA A 111 0.93 -26.23 -14.68
C ALA A 111 0.95 -27.76 -14.85
N PRO A 112 2.10 -28.44 -14.69
CA PRO A 112 2.11 -29.88 -14.71
C PRO A 112 1.36 -30.36 -13.46
N THR A 113 0.31 -31.14 -13.70
CA THR A 113 -0.43 -31.88 -12.68
C THR A 113 0.57 -32.61 -11.78
N ALA A 114 0.60 -32.25 -10.50
CA ALA A 114 1.50 -32.88 -9.55
C ALA A 114 1.18 -34.38 -9.45
N PRO A 115 2.15 -35.28 -9.71
CA PRO A 115 2.00 -36.69 -9.35
C PRO A 115 2.21 -36.83 -7.84
N VAL A 116 1.27 -37.52 -7.18
CA VAL A 116 1.38 -37.96 -5.79
C VAL A 116 2.65 -38.81 -5.62
N ARG A 117 3.68 -38.25 -4.98
CA ARG A 117 4.89 -38.99 -4.61
C ARG A 117 4.58 -39.77 -3.34
N ARG A 118 4.23 -41.05 -3.49
CA ARG A 118 4.31 -42.05 -2.42
C ARG A 118 5.71 -42.66 -2.47
N ILE A 119 6.62 -42.23 -1.59
CA ILE A 119 7.93 -42.86 -1.43
C ILE A 119 8.31 -42.92 0.05
N GLY A 120 8.71 -44.13 0.47
CA GLY A 120 9.41 -44.43 1.72
C GLY A 120 8.59 -45.35 2.62
N LEU A 121 9.10 -46.45 3.16
CA LEU A 121 10.43 -47.03 3.15
C LEU A 121 10.28 -48.43 3.75
N GLU A 122 11.17 -49.31 3.33
CA GLU A 122 11.23 -50.73 3.60
C GLU A 122 11.64 -51.10 5.04
N GLN A 123 11.29 -52.34 5.43
CA GLN A 123 11.89 -53.24 6.42
C GLN A 123 11.69 -53.02 7.92
N ARG A 124 11.12 -54.05 8.59
CA ARG A 124 11.93 -55.00 9.37
C ARG A 124 11.15 -56.27 9.75
N ARG A 125 11.77 -57.42 9.48
CA ARG A 125 11.40 -58.75 10.01
C ARG A 125 11.48 -58.72 11.54
N VAL A 126 10.48 -59.30 12.22
CA VAL A 126 10.70 -59.92 13.54
C VAL A 126 9.83 -61.18 13.65
N VAL A 127 10.49 -62.24 14.09
CA VAL A 127 10.03 -63.59 14.38
C VAL A 127 9.14 -63.64 15.64
N ALA A 128 8.20 -64.59 15.73
CA ALA A 128 7.79 -65.36 16.92
C ALA A 128 6.39 -65.99 16.71
N ILE A 129 6.27 -67.29 16.41
CA ILE A 129 5.95 -68.40 17.33
C ILE A 129 4.64 -68.20 18.13
N ARG A 130 3.56 -68.90 17.76
CA ARG A 130 2.94 -70.05 18.47
C ARG A 130 1.69 -70.52 17.76
#